data_AF-A0A176Z983-F1
#
_entry.id   AF-A0A176Z983-F1
#
_cell.length_a   1.000
_cell.length_b   1.000
_cell.length_c   1.000
_cell.angle_alpha   90.00
_cell.angle_beta   90.00
_cell.angle_gamma   90.00
#
_symmetry.space_group_name_H-M   'P 1'
#
loop_
_entity.id
_entity.type
_entity.pdbx_description
1 polymer ?
#
loop_
_entity_poly.entity_id
_entity_poly.type
_entity_poly.pdbx_seq_one_letter_code
_entity_poly.pdbx_strand_id
1 'polypeptide(L)'
;MFQLFLRARTQSFLRDRFRGEQAFRARSPERDAETDRTRIEAIMLAIESALHAAELEQSGLNRRVEDVLARAAVTFGNGDDEYLEREPLDSHHHDLFDKEILNGQRRLKELTASIAHFKFLKAAMLSRFPEYRPPSGSTN
;
A
#
# COMPACT_ATOMS: atom_id res chain seq x y z
N MET A 1 64.02 -28.08 -24.72
CA MET A 1 62.55 -28.17 -24.86
C MET A 1 61.74 -27.27 -23.88
N PHE A 2 62.35 -26.28 -23.20
CA PHE A 2 61.65 -25.43 -22.21
C PHE A 2 61.54 -23.93 -22.57
N GLN A 3 61.98 -23.51 -23.76
CA GLN A 3 61.93 -22.09 -24.18
C GLN A 3 60.73 -21.74 -25.08
N LEU A 4 59.97 -22.73 -25.56
CA LEU A 4 58.77 -22.49 -26.38
C LEU A 4 57.52 -22.19 -25.54
N PHE A 5 57.49 -22.59 -24.27
CA PHE A 5 56.33 -22.39 -23.38
C PHE A 5 56.25 -20.98 -22.77
N LEU A 6 57.37 -20.24 -22.67
CA LEU A 6 57.33 -18.86 -22.16
C LEU A 6 56.87 -17.83 -23.22
N ARG A 7 57.02 -18.13 -24.51
CA ARG A 7 56.65 -17.21 -25.61
C ARG A 7 55.16 -17.24 -25.94
N ALA A 8 54.48 -18.35 -25.65
CA ALA A 8 53.04 -18.51 -25.90
C ALA A 8 52.18 -17.74 -24.88
N ARG A 9 52.63 -17.63 -23.61
CA ARG A 9 51.92 -16.87 -22.56
C ARG A 9 52.01 -15.36 -22.78
N THR A 10 53.16 -14.83 -23.16
CA THR A 10 53.32 -13.38 -23.36
C THR A 10 52.58 -12.87 -24.61
N GLN A 11 52.40 -13.71 -25.62
CA GLN A 11 51.58 -13.39 -26.78
C GLN A 11 50.06 -13.34 -26.45
N SER A 12 49.56 -14.15 -25.51
CA SER A 12 48.14 -14.08 -25.12
C SER A 12 47.81 -12.79 -24.36
N PHE A 13 48.70 -12.35 -23.47
CA PHE A 13 48.52 -11.10 -22.71
C PHE A 13 48.57 -9.85 -23.59
N LEU A 14 49.41 -9.85 -24.64
CA LEU A 14 49.43 -8.74 -25.59
C LEU A 14 48.21 -8.77 -26.53
N ARG A 15 47.70 -9.96 -26.89
CA ARG A 15 46.55 -10.09 -27.78
C ARG A 15 45.23 -9.65 -27.13
N ASP A 16 45.06 -9.82 -25.83
CA ASP A 16 43.91 -9.29 -25.08
C ASP A 16 43.95 -7.78 -24.89
N ARG A 17 45.13 -7.15 -24.92
CA ARG A 17 45.26 -5.69 -24.82
C ARG A 17 44.96 -4.96 -26.14
N PHE A 18 45.06 -5.66 -27.27
CA PHE A 18 44.83 -5.12 -28.62
C PHE A 18 43.57 -5.67 -29.32
N ARG A 19 42.95 -6.74 -28.82
CA ARG A 19 41.54 -7.04 -29.13
C ARG A 19 40.73 -6.02 -28.35
N GLY A 20 40.41 -4.92 -29.04
CA GLY A 20 39.66 -3.79 -28.53
C GLY A 20 38.71 -4.22 -27.43
N GLU A 21 38.97 -3.67 -26.24
CA GLU A 21 38.06 -3.71 -25.12
C GLU A 21 36.65 -3.64 -25.71
N GLN A 22 35.89 -4.73 -25.63
CA GLN A 22 34.46 -4.54 -25.43
C GLN A 22 34.39 -3.90 -24.05
N ALA A 23 34.67 -2.59 -24.01
CA ALA A 23 34.56 -1.77 -22.83
C ALA A 23 33.22 -2.15 -22.22
N PHE A 24 33.23 -2.50 -20.94
CA PHE A 24 32.04 -2.93 -20.23
C PHE A 24 30.87 -2.04 -20.64
N ARG A 25 29.93 -2.61 -21.40
CA ARG A 25 28.81 -1.85 -21.98
C ARG A 25 27.78 -1.61 -20.88
N ALA A 26 28.10 -0.65 -20.02
CA ALA A 26 27.17 -0.14 -19.03
C ALA A 26 26.04 0.64 -19.72
N ARG A 27 24.86 0.65 -19.10
CA ARG A 27 23.80 1.60 -19.48
C ARG A 27 24.29 3.02 -19.17
N SER A 28 23.71 4.01 -19.85
CA SER A 28 24.01 5.40 -19.55
C SER A 28 23.41 5.77 -18.17
N PRO A 29 24.08 6.62 -17.37
CA PRO A 29 23.56 7.04 -16.07
C PRO A 29 22.15 7.64 -16.13
N GLU A 30 21.82 8.33 -17.22
CA GLU A 30 20.50 8.94 -17.43
C GLU A 30 19.39 7.89 -17.54
N ARG A 31 19.68 6.77 -18.20
CA ARG A 31 18.73 5.66 -18.33
C ARG A 31 18.50 4.94 -17.01
N ASP A 32 19.54 4.81 -16.21
CA ASP A 32 19.44 4.19 -14.89
C ASP A 32 18.62 5.11 -13.96
N ALA A 33 18.88 6.42 -13.97
CA ALA A 33 18.10 7.41 -13.24
C ALA A 33 16.62 7.48 -13.69
N GLU A 34 16.33 7.37 -14.99
CA GLU A 34 14.96 7.25 -15.50
C GLU A 34 14.27 5.99 -14.97
N THR A 35 14.96 4.84 -15.03
CA THR A 35 14.41 3.57 -14.53
C THR A 35 14.11 3.64 -13.03
N ASP A 36 14.99 4.28 -12.25
CA ASP A 36 14.79 4.46 -10.81
C ASP A 36 13.62 5.40 -10.51
N ARG A 37 13.45 6.48 -11.28
CA ARG A 37 12.26 7.34 -11.18
C ARG A 37 10.97 6.57 -11.46
N THR A 38 10.92 5.77 -12.53
CA THR A 38 9.74 4.95 -12.86
C THR A 38 9.40 3.96 -11.73
N ARG A 39 10.41 3.36 -11.08
CA ARG A 39 10.20 2.44 -9.94
C ARG A 39 9.61 3.16 -8.73
N ILE A 40 10.15 4.33 -8.38
CA ILE A 40 9.66 5.15 -7.27
C ILE A 40 8.22 5.58 -7.55
N GLU A 41 7.92 6.01 -8.77
CA GLU A 41 6.57 6.39 -9.18
C GLU A 41 5.58 5.23 -9.04
N ALA A 42 5.93 4.03 -9.50
CA ALA A 42 5.08 2.85 -9.37
C ALA A 42 4.76 2.52 -7.89
N ILE A 43 5.76 2.61 -7.01
CA ILE A 43 5.58 2.40 -5.56
C ILE A 43 4.68 3.50 -4.98
N MET A 44 4.89 4.75 -5.39
CA MET A 44 4.09 5.86 -4.87
C MET A 44 2.62 5.72 -5.28
N LEU A 45 2.35 5.42 -6.55
CA LEU A 45 0.98 5.17 -7.05
C LEU A 45 0.30 4.01 -6.31
N ALA A 46 1.05 2.94 -6.00
CA ALA A 46 0.51 1.82 -5.23
C ALA A 46 0.10 2.24 -3.80
N ILE A 47 0.92 3.04 -3.13
CA ILE A 47 0.62 3.57 -1.79
C ILE A 47 -0.60 4.50 -1.85
N GLU A 48 -0.68 5.39 -2.84
CA GLU A 48 -1.80 6.31 -2.99
C GLU A 48 -3.12 5.58 -3.29
N SER A 49 -3.07 4.58 -4.18
CA SER A 49 -4.22 3.73 -4.49
C SER A 49 -4.72 2.97 -3.25
N ALA A 50 -3.80 2.36 -2.49
CA ALA A 50 -4.14 1.65 -1.25
C ALA A 50 -4.73 2.60 -0.18
N LEU A 51 -4.16 3.81 -0.05
CA LEU A 51 -4.66 4.83 0.85
C LEU A 51 -6.08 5.25 0.47
N HIS A 52 -6.31 5.57 -0.81
CA HIS A 52 -7.62 5.99 -1.30
C HIS A 52 -8.67 4.90 -1.13
N ALA A 53 -8.33 3.65 -1.44
CA ALA A 53 -9.22 2.50 -1.25
C ALA A 53 -9.60 2.31 0.23
N ALA A 54 -8.64 2.44 1.15
CA ALA A 54 -8.90 2.32 2.58
C ALA A 54 -9.77 3.46 3.12
N GLU A 55 -9.56 4.71 2.66
CA GLU A 55 -10.39 5.87 3.02
C GLU A 55 -11.83 5.72 2.48
N LEU A 56 -12.00 5.23 1.25
CA LEU A 56 -13.31 4.92 0.69
C LEU A 56 -14.02 3.82 1.49
N GLU A 57 -13.33 2.72 1.80
CA GLU A 57 -13.88 1.64 2.62
C GLU A 57 -14.30 2.15 4.00
N GLN A 58 -13.45 2.94 4.67
CA GLN A 58 -13.74 3.52 5.99
C GLN A 58 -14.99 4.40 5.93
N SER A 59 -15.07 5.31 4.97
CA SER A 59 -16.22 6.20 4.82
C SER A 59 -17.52 5.44 4.54
N GLY A 60 -17.47 4.42 3.69
CA GLY A 60 -18.61 3.58 3.36
C GLY A 60 -19.05 2.71 4.53
N LEU A 61 -18.10 2.15 5.27
CA LEU A 61 -18.38 1.34 6.46
C LEU A 61 -18.96 2.20 7.60
N ASN A 62 -18.43 3.40 7.81
CA ASN A 62 -18.91 4.30 8.86
C ASN A 62 -20.41 4.60 8.68
N ARG A 63 -20.84 4.93 7.45
CA ARG A 63 -22.26 5.15 7.13
C ARG A 63 -23.13 3.92 7.41
N ARG A 64 -22.64 2.71 7.08
CA ARG A 64 -23.39 1.47 7.34
C ARG A 64 -23.50 1.19 8.85
N VAL A 65 -22.46 1.47 9.62
CA VAL A 65 -22.50 1.33 11.09
C VAL A 65 -23.49 2.32 11.70
N GLU A 66 -23.49 3.58 11.23
CA GLU A 66 -24.45 4.60 11.67
C GLU A 66 -25.90 4.21 11.34
N ASP A 67 -26.16 3.63 10.16
CA ASP A 67 -27.48 3.11 9.78
C ASP A 67 -27.94 1.97 10.71
N VAL A 68 -27.06 0.99 10.99
CA VAL A 68 -27.37 -0.11 11.91
C VAL A 68 -27.65 0.42 13.32
N LEU A 69 -26.87 1.40 13.80
CA LEU A 69 -27.11 2.04 15.10
C LEU A 69 -28.48 2.75 15.14
N ALA A 70 -28.85 3.47 14.09
CA ALA A 70 -30.14 4.14 14.00
C ALA A 70 -31.30 3.12 14.00
N ARG A 71 -31.17 2.02 13.26
CA ARG A 71 -32.16 0.95 13.22
C ARG A 71 -32.31 0.25 14.56
N ALA A 72 -31.19 -0.08 15.21
CA ALA A 72 -31.17 -0.66 16.55
C ALA A 72 -31.92 0.25 17.55
N ALA A 73 -31.63 1.56 17.54
CA ALA A 73 -32.30 2.52 18.42
C ALA A 73 -33.83 2.59 18.21
N VAL A 74 -34.30 2.49 16.96
CA VAL A 74 -35.75 2.45 16.66
C VAL A 74 -36.38 1.14 17.10
N THR A 75 -35.69 0.01 16.91
CA THR A 75 -36.17 -1.32 17.32
C THR A 75 -36.33 -1.43 18.84
N PHE A 76 -35.55 -0.68 19.63
CA PHE A 76 -35.56 -0.83 21.09
C PHE A 76 -36.55 0.06 21.82
N GLY A 77 -37.14 1.06 21.16
CA GLY A 77 -38.09 1.98 21.80
C GLY A 77 -37.46 2.81 22.94
N ASN A 78 -38.18 3.84 23.39
CA ASN A 78 -37.82 4.63 24.58
C ASN A 78 -38.81 4.37 25.74
N GLY A 79 -39.46 3.20 25.77
CA GLY A 79 -40.54 2.90 26.71
C GLY A 79 -40.01 2.41 28.07
N ASP A 80 -40.25 3.16 29.14
CA ASP A 80 -39.85 2.79 30.51
C ASP A 80 -40.53 1.51 31.07
N ASP A 81 -41.55 0.97 30.39
CA ASP A 81 -42.39 -0.16 30.86
C ASP A 81 -42.25 -1.44 29.99
N GLU A 82 -41.21 -1.52 29.16
CA GLU A 82 -41.07 -2.52 28.07
C GLU A 82 -40.30 -3.81 28.49
N TYR A 83 -39.82 -3.88 29.73
CA TYR A 83 -39.06 -5.03 30.25
C TYR A 83 -39.92 -6.16 30.83
N LEU A 84 -41.24 -5.98 30.90
CA LEU A 84 -42.18 -6.97 31.46
C LEU A 84 -42.74 -7.96 30.42
N GLU A 85 -42.76 -7.61 29.12
CA GLU A 85 -43.40 -8.43 28.06
C GLU A 85 -42.47 -8.83 26.90
N ARG A 86 -41.15 -8.76 27.07
CA ARG A 86 -40.21 -9.02 25.96
C ARG A 86 -40.29 -10.49 25.49
N GLU A 87 -40.95 -10.69 24.35
CA GLU A 87 -41.04 -11.97 23.63
C GLU A 87 -39.65 -12.43 23.13
N PRO A 88 -39.34 -13.74 23.13
CA PRO A 88 -38.05 -14.30 22.68
C PRO A 88 -37.59 -13.89 21.27
N LEU A 89 -38.50 -13.40 20.42
CA LEU A 89 -38.19 -12.93 19.07
C LEU A 89 -37.40 -11.62 19.04
N ASP A 90 -37.57 -10.74 20.02
CA ASP A 90 -36.84 -9.46 20.09
C ASP A 90 -35.35 -9.66 20.42
N SER A 91 -35.01 -10.64 21.26
CA SER A 91 -33.61 -10.96 21.59
C SER A 91 -32.78 -11.37 20.36
N HIS A 92 -33.40 -11.96 19.34
CA HIS A 92 -32.66 -12.36 18.14
C HIS A 92 -32.18 -11.17 17.32
N HIS A 93 -33.01 -10.13 17.16
CA HIS A 93 -32.63 -8.92 16.43
C HIS A 93 -31.57 -8.10 17.18
N HIS A 94 -31.55 -8.16 18.51
CA HIS A 94 -30.51 -7.53 19.34
C HIS A 94 -29.15 -8.17 19.08
N ASP A 95 -29.09 -9.48 19.19
CA ASP A 95 -27.84 -10.22 18.95
C ASP A 95 -27.29 -9.99 17.55
N LEU A 96 -28.17 -9.79 16.56
CA LEU A 96 -27.77 -9.48 15.18
C LEU A 96 -27.17 -8.08 15.08
N PHE A 97 -27.86 -7.05 15.57
CA PHE A 97 -27.37 -5.67 15.52
C PHE A 97 -26.06 -5.51 16.31
N ASP A 98 -25.96 -6.11 17.50
CA ASP A 98 -24.75 -6.06 18.32
C ASP A 98 -23.55 -6.65 17.57
N LYS A 99 -23.73 -7.81 16.91
CA LYS A 99 -22.68 -8.43 16.10
C LYS A 99 -22.27 -7.54 14.92
N GLU A 100 -23.22 -6.94 14.22
CA GLU A 100 -22.94 -6.04 13.09
C GLU A 100 -22.18 -4.79 13.53
N ILE A 101 -22.61 -4.16 14.63
CA ILE A 101 -21.97 -2.98 15.22
C ILE A 101 -20.55 -3.32 15.66
N LEU A 102 -20.36 -4.41 16.42
CA LEU A 102 -19.04 -4.81 16.92
C LEU A 102 -18.07 -5.13 15.77
N ASN A 103 -18.53 -5.86 14.76
CA ASN A 103 -17.70 -6.17 13.59
C ASN A 103 -17.34 -4.91 12.80
N GLY A 104 -18.31 -4.00 12.61
CA GLY A 104 -18.10 -2.73 11.94
C GLY A 104 -17.10 -1.83 12.68
N GLN A 105 -17.27 -1.66 13.99
CA GLN A 105 -16.36 -0.88 14.83
C GLN A 105 -14.94 -1.46 14.84
N ARG A 106 -14.81 -2.79 14.95
CA ARG A 106 -13.50 -3.47 14.85
C ARG A 106 -12.83 -3.14 13.52
N ARG A 107 -13.54 -3.29 12.40
CA ARG A 107 -12.99 -3.03 11.08
C ARG A 107 -12.66 -1.55 10.86
N LEU A 108 -13.45 -0.61 11.39
CA LEU A 108 -13.14 0.82 11.37
C LEU A 108 -11.82 1.13 12.09
N LYS A 109 -11.54 0.46 13.22
CA LYS A 109 -10.26 0.59 13.93
C LYS A 109 -9.09 0.06 13.12
N GLU A 110 -9.25 -1.09 12.46
CA GLU A 110 -8.24 -1.66 11.55
C GLU A 110 -7.95 -0.77 10.35
N LEU A 111 -8.99 -0.18 9.75
CA LEU A 111 -8.86 0.76 8.64
C LEU A 111 -8.15 2.05 9.07
N THR A 112 -8.47 2.56 10.27
CA THR A 112 -7.78 3.74 10.83
C THR A 112 -6.29 3.48 10.98
N ALA A 113 -5.89 2.31 11.48
CA ALA A 113 -4.49 1.93 11.59
C ALA A 113 -3.82 1.79 10.21
N SER A 114 -4.48 1.12 9.26
CA SER A 114 -3.98 0.96 7.88
C SER A 114 -3.77 2.30 7.18
N ILE A 115 -4.73 3.22 7.27
CA ILE A 115 -4.65 4.58 6.73
C ILE A 115 -3.45 5.32 7.33
N ALA A 116 -3.24 5.23 8.64
CA ALA A 116 -2.09 5.83 9.30
C ALA A 116 -0.76 5.25 8.78
N HIS A 117 -0.69 3.93 8.59
CA HIS A 117 0.49 3.27 8.01
C HIS A 117 0.76 3.74 6.58
N PHE A 118 -0.25 3.84 5.72
CA PHE A 118 -0.07 4.31 4.35
C PHE A 118 0.34 5.79 4.29
N LYS A 119 -0.24 6.64 5.15
CA LYS A 119 0.18 8.05 5.29
C LYS A 119 1.64 8.16 5.73
N PHE A 120 2.07 7.33 6.69
CA PHE A 120 3.46 7.26 7.11
C PHE A 120 4.38 6.81 5.96
N LEU A 121 4.04 5.74 5.24
CA LEU A 121 4.83 5.26 4.10
C LEU A 121 4.95 6.31 3.00
N LYS A 122 3.87 7.03 2.69
CA LYS A 122 3.88 8.15 1.76
C LYS A 122 4.83 9.26 2.22
N ALA A 123 4.75 9.67 3.48
CA ALA A 123 5.65 10.69 4.03
C ALA A 123 7.12 10.24 4.02
N ALA A 124 7.38 8.98 4.39
CA ALA A 124 8.72 8.40 4.37
C ALA A 124 9.30 8.37 2.95
N MET A 125 8.51 7.97 1.95
CA MET A 125 8.90 7.98 0.54
C MET A 125 9.26 9.40 0.07
N LEU A 126 8.41 10.39 0.33
CA LEU A 126 8.67 11.79 -0.03
C LEU A 126 9.91 12.35 0.65
N SER A 127 10.17 11.98 1.91
CA SER A 127 11.38 12.40 2.62
C SER A 127 12.66 11.74 2.09
N ARG A 128 12.55 10.49 1.61
CA ARG A 128 13.71 9.70 1.15
C ARG A 128 14.05 9.97 -0.31
N PHE A 129 13.07 10.37 -1.11
CA PHE A 129 13.20 10.66 -2.53
C PHE A 129 12.75 12.10 -2.82
N PRO A 130 13.52 13.12 -2.40
CA PRO A 130 13.13 14.53 -2.55
C PRO A 130 13.04 14.99 -4.00
N GLU A 131 13.69 14.29 -4.93
CA GLU A 131 13.61 14.57 -6.37
C GLU A 131 12.35 14.00 -7.03
N TYR A 132 11.63 13.11 -6.35
CA TYR A 132 10.34 12.65 -6.82
C TYR A 132 9.35 13.82 -6.77
N ARG A 133 8.94 14.29 -7.94
CA ARG A 133 7.78 15.17 -8.07
C ARG A 133 6.58 14.31 -8.41
N PRO A 134 5.52 14.33 -7.60
CA PRO A 134 4.27 13.71 -8.02
C PRO A 134 3.89 14.31 -9.38
N PRO A 135 3.38 13.51 -10.33
CA PRO A 135 2.81 14.07 -11.54
C PRO A 135 1.80 15.12 -11.10
N SER A 136 1.97 16.36 -11.57
CA SER A 136 1.05 17.45 -11.27
C SER A 136 -0.35 16.99 -11.64
N GLY A 137 -1.13 16.61 -10.64
CA GLY A 137 -2.48 16.11 -10.83
C GLY A 137 -3.28 17.18 -11.54
N SER A 138 -3.86 16.80 -12.68
CA SER A 138 -4.99 17.47 -13.30
C SER A 138 -6.10 17.66 -12.27
N THR A 139 -6.09 18.79 -11.56
CA THR A 139 -7.30 19.40 -11.02
C THR A 139 -8.14 19.82 -12.22
N ASN A 140 -9.08 18.96 -12.61
CA ASN A 140 -10.30 19.33 -13.32
C ASN A 140 -11.48 18.90 -12.45
#